data_AF-A0A1Q2YXM1-F1
#
_entry.id   AF-A0A1Q2YXM1-F1
#
_cell.length_a   1.000
_cell.length_b   1.000
_cell.length_c   1.000
_cell.angle_alpha   90.00
_cell.angle_beta   90.00
_cell.angle_gamma   90.00
#
_symmetry.space_group_name_H-M   'P 1'
#
loop_
_entity.id
_entity.type
_entity.pdbx_description
1 polymer ?
#
loop_
_entity_poly.entity_id
_entity_poly.type
_entity_poly.pdbx_seq_one_letter_code
_entity_poly.pdbx_strand_id
1 'polypeptide(L)'
;MATENARVTETLNVLRAEWAHMAAEGPTQAELEEAVSYLTGSLPLQFTDSRRTASILMGQRRNGRPADWLAKRPERLAAMTRDGVARVAARVLQPGRLGAVVAGKPEGI
;
A
#
# COMPACT_ATOMS: atom_id res chain seq x y z
N MET A 1 3.34 3.55 -18.22
CA MET A 1 4.47 2.85 -18.86
C MET A 1 4.25 1.37 -18.68
N ALA A 2 4.31 0.57 -19.75
CA ALA A 2 4.13 -0.88 -19.67
C ALA A 2 5.49 -1.55 -19.57
N THR A 3 5.61 -2.63 -18.78
CA THR A 3 6.79 -3.48 -18.76
C THR A 3 6.97 -4.11 -20.15
N GLU A 4 8.17 -4.02 -20.72
CA GLU A 4 8.50 -4.69 -21.99
C GLU A 4 8.33 -6.20 -21.85
N ASN A 5 7.79 -6.88 -22.88
CA ASN A 5 7.52 -8.32 -22.86
C ASN A 5 8.74 -9.18 -22.45
N ALA A 6 9.96 -8.76 -22.83
CA ALA A 6 11.20 -9.43 -22.47
C ALA A 6 11.60 -9.29 -20.98
N ARG A 7 11.11 -8.26 -20.28
CA ARG A 7 11.42 -7.99 -18.86
C ARG A 7 10.33 -8.44 -17.89
N VAL A 8 9.24 -9.04 -18.38
CA VAL A 8 8.12 -9.43 -17.52
C VAL A 8 8.56 -10.50 -16.52
N THR A 9 9.31 -11.51 -16.96
CA THR A 9 9.81 -12.59 -16.09
C THR A 9 10.70 -12.05 -14.97
N GLU A 10 11.65 -11.18 -15.30
CA GLU A 10 12.52 -10.51 -14.33
C GLU A 10 11.71 -9.67 -13.34
N THR A 11 10.76 -8.87 -13.83
CA THR A 11 9.88 -8.05 -13.00
C THR A 11 9.06 -8.89 -12.03
N LEU A 12 8.51 -10.02 -12.48
CA LEU A 12 7.77 -10.94 -11.62
C LEU A 12 8.66 -11.58 -10.57
N ASN A 13 9.91 -11.90 -10.90
CA ASN A 13 10.86 -12.47 -9.95
C ASN A 13 11.24 -11.45 -8.87
N VAL A 14 11.55 -10.21 -9.25
CA VAL A 14 11.83 -9.12 -8.30
C VAL A 14 10.63 -8.87 -7.41
N LEU A 15 9.42 -8.79 -7.98
CA LEU A 15 8.19 -8.59 -7.22
C LEU A 15 7.96 -9.70 -6.20
N ARG A 16 8.14 -10.98 -6.59
CA ARG A 16 8.01 -12.12 -5.67
C ARG A 16 9.06 -12.09 -4.57
N ALA A 17 10.30 -11.70 -4.88
CA ALA A 17 11.39 -11.60 -3.92
C ALA A 17 11.10 -10.51 -2.88
N GLU A 18 10.72 -9.31 -3.32
CA GLU A 18 10.37 -8.19 -2.43
C GLU A 18 9.13 -8.52 -1.58
N TRP A 19 8.14 -9.20 -2.16
CA TRP A 19 6.97 -9.64 -1.42
C TRP A 19 7.33 -10.62 -0.30
N ALA A 20 8.25 -11.55 -0.57
CA ALA A 20 8.75 -12.48 0.43
C ALA A 20 9.61 -11.79 1.50
N HIS A 21 10.49 -10.88 1.10
CA HIS A 21 11.32 -10.09 2.00
C HIS A 21 10.47 -9.23 2.96
N MET A 22 9.52 -8.46 2.44
CA MET A 22 8.61 -7.65 3.26
C MET A 22 7.71 -8.50 4.17
N ALA A 23 7.34 -9.71 3.75
CA ALA A 23 6.61 -10.65 4.60
C ALA A 23 7.47 -11.20 5.76
N ALA A 24 8.77 -11.42 5.53
CA ALA A 24 9.68 -11.98 6.51
C ALA A 24 10.22 -10.93 7.49
N GLU A 25 10.68 -9.79 6.97
CA GLU A 25 11.43 -8.79 7.73
C GLU A 25 10.57 -7.57 8.08
N GLY A 26 9.52 -7.29 7.29
CA GLY A 26 8.77 -6.04 7.37
C GLY A 26 9.60 -4.82 6.93
N PRO A 27 9.05 -3.60 7.04
CA PRO A 27 9.78 -2.41 6.67
C PRO A 27 10.89 -2.10 7.69
N THR A 28 11.88 -1.35 7.25
CA THR A 28 12.81 -0.65 8.13
C THR A 28 12.10 0.48 8.88
N GLN A 29 12.74 0.99 9.94
CA GLN A 29 12.20 2.13 10.69
C GLN A 29 12.13 3.40 9.81
N ALA A 30 13.15 3.63 8.98
CA ALA A 30 13.19 4.77 8.07
C ALA A 30 12.07 4.72 7.02
N GLU A 31 11.82 3.55 6.41
CA GLU A 31 10.73 3.37 5.46
C GLU A 31 9.36 3.58 6.11
N LEU A 32 9.17 3.16 7.37
CA LEU A 32 7.94 3.44 8.11
C LEU A 32 7.74 4.94 8.32
N GLU A 33 8.76 5.65 8.76
CA GLU A 33 8.71 7.10 9.01
C GLU A 33 8.43 7.88 7.72
N GLU A 34 9.12 7.51 6.63
CA GLU A 34 8.89 8.10 5.31
C GLU A 34 7.46 7.85 4.83
N ALA A 35 6.97 6.61 4.93
CA ALA A 35 5.61 6.27 4.54
C ALA A 35 4.56 7.02 5.38
N VAL A 36 4.76 7.14 6.71
CA VAL A 36 3.86 7.91 7.59
C VAL A 36 3.86 9.38 7.22
N SER A 37 5.04 9.97 6.98
CA SER A 37 5.19 11.36 6.55
C SER A 37 4.44 11.61 5.24
N TYR A 38 4.69 10.77 4.22
CA TYR A 38 4.04 10.85 2.92
C TYR A 38 2.50 10.72 3.02
N LEU A 39 2.01 9.71 3.75
CA LEU A 39 0.56 9.46 3.89
C LEU A 39 -0.17 10.54 4.69
N THR A 40 0.54 11.23 5.56
CA THR A 40 0.04 12.38 6.33
C THR A 40 0.01 13.64 5.48
N GLY A 41 1.10 13.94 4.76
CA GLY A 41 1.21 15.13 3.90
C GLY A 41 0.35 15.07 2.63
N SER A 42 0.09 13.89 2.08
CA SER A 42 -0.67 13.72 0.84
C SER A 42 -2.19 13.78 1.02
N LEU A 43 -2.73 13.49 2.22
CA LEU A 43 -4.19 13.45 2.43
C LEU A 43 -4.88 14.81 2.23
N PRO A 44 -4.38 15.93 2.77
CA PRO A 44 -4.99 17.24 2.56
C PRO A 44 -5.10 17.62 1.07
N LEU A 45 -4.13 17.21 0.26
CA LEU A 45 -4.07 17.49 -1.18
C LEU A 45 -5.21 16.81 -1.97
N GLN A 46 -5.92 15.85 -1.38
CA GLN A 46 -7.05 15.19 -2.03
C GLN A 46 -8.36 15.97 -1.90
N PHE A 47 -8.45 16.98 -1.03
CA PHE A 47 -9.65 17.80 -0.82
C PHE A 47 -9.66 19.02 -1.76
N THR A 48 -9.68 18.75 -3.06
CA THR A 48 -9.54 19.78 -4.11
C THR A 48 -10.82 20.57 -4.39
N ASP A 49 -11.98 19.95 -4.17
CA ASP A 49 -13.29 20.54 -4.46
C ASP A 49 -14.41 19.83 -3.68
N SER A 50 -15.61 20.41 -3.67
CA SER A 50 -16.76 19.91 -2.91
C SER A 50 -17.25 18.53 -3.38
N ARG A 51 -17.18 18.20 -4.68
CA ARG A 51 -17.62 16.89 -5.18
C ARG A 51 -16.66 15.79 -4.75
N ARG A 52 -15.35 16.03 -4.88
CA ARG A 52 -14.32 15.10 -4.44
C ARG A 52 -14.36 14.91 -2.93
N THR A 53 -14.51 16.00 -2.18
CA THR A 53 -14.66 15.98 -0.71
C THR A 53 -15.86 15.13 -0.30
N ALA A 54 -17.04 15.38 -0.88
CA ALA A 54 -18.23 14.59 -0.60
C ALA A 54 -18.04 13.09 -0.91
N SER A 55 -17.36 12.77 -2.02
CA SER A 55 -17.08 11.39 -2.43
C SER A 55 -16.16 10.67 -1.44
N ILE A 56 -15.11 11.35 -0.96
CA ILE A 56 -14.20 10.83 0.08
C ILE A 56 -14.98 10.56 1.37
N LEU A 57 -15.77 11.52 1.84
CA LEU A 57 -16.55 11.40 3.08
C LEU A 57 -17.58 10.27 2.99
N MET A 58 -18.30 10.16 1.87
CA MET A 58 -19.25 9.07 1.63
C MET A 58 -18.57 7.71 1.57
N GLY A 59 -17.36 7.62 1.00
CA GLY A 59 -16.54 6.41 1.02
C GLY A 59 -16.21 5.95 2.45
N GLN A 60 -15.84 6.88 3.33
CA GLN A 60 -15.57 6.57 4.75
C GLN A 60 -16.83 6.04 5.45
N ARG A 61 -17.98 6.69 5.24
CA ARG A 61 -19.26 6.26 5.83
C ARG A 61 -19.69 4.88 5.35
N ARG A 62 -19.54 4.59 4.05
CA ARG A 62 -19.83 3.27 3.47
C ARG A 62 -18.97 2.17 4.08
N ASN A 63 -17.72 2.48 4.42
CA ASN A 63 -16.80 1.58 5.10
C ASN A 63 -17.00 1.52 6.63
N GLY A 64 -18.12 2.04 7.14
CA GLY A 64 -18.46 2.01 8.57
C GLY A 64 -17.54 2.87 9.44
N ARG A 65 -16.84 3.86 8.87
CA ARG A 65 -15.95 4.74 9.64
C ARG A 65 -16.75 5.84 10.35
N PRO A 66 -16.34 6.25 11.57
CA PRO A 66 -16.94 7.38 12.27
C PRO A 66 -16.65 8.71 11.55
N ALA A 67 -17.43 9.75 11.86
CA ALA A 67 -17.33 11.06 11.21
C ALA A 67 -15.95 11.74 11.42
N ASP A 68 -15.32 11.49 12.56
CA ASP A 68 -14.00 12.03 12.93
C ASP A 68 -12.83 11.18 12.40
N TRP A 69 -13.09 10.14 11.61
CA TRP A 69 -12.06 9.18 11.21
C TRP A 69 -10.91 9.84 10.45
N LEU A 70 -11.20 10.74 9.51
CA LEU A 70 -10.17 11.45 8.73
C LEU A 70 -9.37 12.43 9.61
N ALA A 71 -10.04 13.15 10.51
CA ALA A 71 -9.40 14.10 11.40
C ALA A 71 -8.37 13.41 12.33
N LYS A 72 -8.70 12.23 12.84
CA LYS A 72 -7.82 11.43 13.70
C LYS A 72 -6.85 10.52 12.93
N ARG A 73 -6.84 10.55 11.59
CA ARG A 73 -5.97 9.67 10.79
C ARG A 73 -4.47 9.94 11.00
N PRO A 74 -3.98 11.20 11.07
CA PRO A 74 -2.57 11.48 11.34
C PRO A 74 -2.10 10.87 12.67
N GLU A 75 -2.87 11.03 13.75
CA GLU A 75 -2.58 10.44 15.06
C GLU A 75 -2.48 8.92 15.00
N ARG A 76 -3.40 8.26 14.29
CA ARG A 76 -3.37 6.80 14.10
C ARG A 76 -2.16 6.32 13.29
N LEU A 77 -1.73 7.09 12.30
CA LEU A 77 -0.52 6.79 11.52
C LEU A 77 0.75 6.98 12.37
N ALA A 78 0.83 8.07 13.13
CA ALA A 78 1.97 8.35 14.01
C ALA A 78 2.11 7.33 15.15
N ALA A 79 1.01 6.72 15.60
CA ALA A 79 1.02 5.67 16.62
C ALA A 79 1.46 4.30 16.10
N MET A 80 1.71 4.14 14.79
CA MET A 80 2.15 2.86 14.22
C MET A 80 3.59 2.57 14.64
N THR A 81 3.85 1.31 15.00
CA THR A 81 5.19 0.83 15.34
C THR A 81 5.70 -0.09 14.25
N ARG A 82 7.01 -0.09 14.01
CA ARG A 82 7.65 -0.99 13.04
C ARG A 82 7.28 -2.45 13.29
N ASP A 83 7.35 -2.90 14.54
CA ASP A 83 6.97 -4.27 14.89
C ASP A 83 5.49 -4.56 14.63
N GLY A 84 4.60 -3.59 14.89
CA GLY A 84 3.19 -3.70 14.54
C GLY A 84 2.97 -3.88 13.05
N VAL A 85 3.68 -3.10 12.23
CA VAL A 85 3.61 -3.19 10.77
C VAL A 85 4.22 -4.49 10.27
N ALA A 86 5.39 -4.90 10.75
CA ALA A 86 6.04 -6.14 10.38
C ALA A 86 5.15 -7.37 10.68
N ARG A 87 4.50 -7.40 11.85
CA ARG A 87 3.52 -8.47 12.17
C ARG A 87 2.35 -8.52 11.20
N VAL A 88 1.83 -7.36 10.79
CA VAL A 88 0.73 -7.28 9.82
C VAL A 88 1.21 -7.67 8.42
N ALA A 89 2.41 -7.24 8.03
CA ALA A 89 3.03 -7.61 6.77
C ALA A 89 3.16 -9.13 6.65
N ALA A 90 3.73 -9.80 7.65
CA ALA A 90 3.82 -11.27 7.70
C ALA A 90 2.46 -11.98 7.59
N ARG A 91 1.40 -11.38 8.14
CA ARG A 91 0.04 -11.95 8.06
C ARG A 91 -0.61 -11.78 6.68
N VAL A 92 -0.43 -10.61 6.07
CA VAL A 92 -1.16 -10.20 4.85
C VAL A 92 -0.40 -10.57 3.58
N LEU A 93 0.92 -10.39 3.58
CA LEU A 93 1.77 -10.71 2.46
C LEU A 93 2.07 -12.21 2.49
N GLN A 94 1.28 -13.00 1.76
CA GLN A 94 1.41 -14.45 1.68
C GLN A 94 2.05 -14.84 0.34
N PRO A 95 3.37 -15.05 0.25
CA PRO A 95 4.06 -15.24 -1.03
C PRO A 95 3.53 -16.45 -1.82
N GLY A 96 3.17 -17.53 -1.13
CA GLY A 96 2.61 -18.73 -1.74
C GLY A 96 1.18 -18.56 -2.30
N ARG A 97 0.53 -17.42 -2.05
CA ARG A 97 -0.81 -17.08 -2.57
C ARG A 97 -0.80 -15.87 -3.51
N LEU A 98 0.39 -15.41 -3.90
CA LEU A 98 0.54 -14.30 -4.82
C LEU A 98 0.14 -14.72 -6.23
N GLY A 99 -0.99 -14.18 -6.71
CA GLY A 99 -1.41 -14.32 -8.10
C GLY A 99 -0.89 -13.16 -8.95
N ALA A 100 -0.41 -13.46 -10.17
CA ALA A 100 -0.02 -12.47 -11.16
C ALA A 100 -0.78 -12.71 -12.47
N VAL A 101 -1.25 -11.64 -13.09
CA VAL A 101 -1.91 -11.67 -14.41
C VAL A 101 -1.06 -10.87 -15.37
N VAL A 102 -0.64 -11.50 -16.46
CA VAL A 102 0.12 -10.85 -17.53
C VAL A 102 -0.78 -10.70 -18.75
N ALA A 103 -0.91 -9.48 -19.25
CA ALA A 103 -1.58 -9.18 -20.50
C ALA A 103 -0.53 -8.85 -21.57
N GLY A 104 -0.38 -9.72 -22.56
CA GLY A 104 0.64 -9.58 -23.61
C GLY A 104 1.16 -10.94 -24.10
N LYS A 105 2.33 -10.93 -24.73
CA LYS A 105 3.06 -12.13 -25.15
C LYS A 105 4.46 -12.09 -24.52
N PRO A 106 4.57 -12.34 -23.21
CA PRO A 106 5.87 -12.35 -22.53
C PRO A 106 6.73 -13.51 -23.04
N GLU A 107 8.05 -13.33 -23.03
CA GLU A 107 8.99 -14.40 -23.32
C GLU A 107 9.38 -15.10 -22.01
N GLY A 108 9.29 -16.43 -21.96
CA GLY A 108 9.81 -17.23 -20.83
C GLY A 108 8.97 -17.20 -19.54
N ILE A 109 7.63 -17.11 -19.64
CA ILE A 109 6.67 -17.26 -18.52
C ILE A 109 5.74 -18.43 -18.80
#